data_AF-A0A679JJJ5-F1
#
_entry.id   AF-A0A679JJJ5-F1
#
_cell.length_a   1.000
_cell.length_b   1.000
_cell.length_c   1.000
_cell.angle_alpha   90.00
_cell.angle_beta   90.00
_cell.angle_gamma   90.00
#
_symmetry.space_group_name_H-M   'P 1'
#
loop_
_entity.id
_entity.type
_entity.pdbx_description
1 polymer ?
#
loop_
_entity_poly.entity_id
_entity_poly.type
_entity_poly.pdbx_seq_one_letter_code
_entity_poly.pdbx_strand_id
1 'polypeptide(L)'
;MPAGHPDGGQWTDGGAGDGYDSGDDARIVYVSDDLNRRYTVEISEEEVRGGHTLREHVGKTDAQLLARIQASKRTFPVVTYGLRRDGSFESIETANDLVNRTLEQNASEVDDVATGKRDDAFIKSRFGYRTGREAYTAGQLEPYLRTTYGVGMYIVHDPGSPRGYRIHTAYPRNDGD
;
A
#
# COMPACT_ATOMS: atom_id res chain seq x y z
N MET A 1 -37.83 39.87 -24.46
CA MET A 1 -37.01 38.93 -25.29
C MET A 1 -35.76 39.68 -25.74
N PRO A 2 -34.58 39.07 -25.96
CA PRO A 2 -34.14 37.67 -25.85
C PRO A 2 -32.78 37.49 -25.12
N ALA A 3 -32.24 36.26 -25.15
CA ALA A 3 -30.97 35.78 -24.60
C ALA A 3 -29.79 35.83 -25.61
N GLY A 4 -28.55 35.69 -25.13
CA GLY A 4 -27.37 35.31 -25.96
C GLY A 4 -25.98 35.53 -25.30
N HIS A 5 -25.24 34.43 -25.10
CA HIS A 5 -23.75 34.32 -25.18
C HIS A 5 -23.30 34.50 -26.66
N PRO A 6 -22.01 34.45 -27.11
CA PRO A 6 -20.72 34.04 -26.47
C PRO A 6 -19.54 35.01 -26.82
N ASP A 7 -18.30 34.69 -26.39
CA ASP A 7 -17.00 34.94 -27.09
C ASP A 7 -15.88 34.73 -26.05
N GLY A 8 -14.85 33.90 -26.21
CA GLY A 8 -14.11 33.56 -27.43
C GLY A 8 -12.83 34.39 -27.49
N GLY A 9 -11.71 33.87 -26.96
CA GLY A 9 -10.43 34.60 -26.94
C GLY A 9 -9.22 33.66 -26.91
N GLN A 10 -8.58 33.54 -28.05
CA GLN A 10 -7.51 32.61 -28.42
C GLN A 10 -6.11 33.22 -28.22
N TRP A 11 -5.11 32.34 -28.09
CA TRP A 11 -3.66 32.55 -27.90
C TRP A 11 -2.97 33.52 -28.87
N THR A 12 -1.91 34.20 -28.39
CA THR A 12 -0.80 34.67 -29.24
C THR A 12 0.57 34.49 -28.57
N ASP A 13 1.48 33.95 -29.39
CA ASP A 13 2.92 33.71 -29.23
C ASP A 13 3.78 35.01 -29.24
N GLY A 14 5.05 34.92 -28.80
CA GLY A 14 6.14 35.74 -29.36
C GLY A 14 6.83 36.82 -28.50
N GLY A 15 7.84 36.38 -27.71
CA GLY A 15 9.24 36.88 -27.67
C GLY A 15 9.66 38.37 -27.55
N ALA A 16 10.58 38.58 -26.58
CA ALA A 16 11.78 39.46 -26.54
C ALA A 16 11.71 40.86 -25.88
N GLY A 17 12.61 41.09 -24.90
CA GLY A 17 12.97 42.40 -24.35
C GLY A 17 13.68 42.35 -22.98
N ASP A 18 15.00 42.56 -22.99
CA ASP A 18 16.02 42.48 -21.94
C ASP A 18 15.84 43.33 -20.65
N GLY A 19 16.47 42.90 -19.54
CA GLY A 19 17.13 43.85 -18.61
C GLY A 19 17.06 43.64 -17.07
N TYR A 20 17.94 42.77 -16.54
CA TYR A 20 18.71 42.83 -15.27
C TYR A 20 18.04 42.99 -13.87
N ASP A 21 18.11 41.88 -13.11
CA ASP A 21 18.66 41.69 -11.75
C ASP A 21 18.07 42.43 -10.52
N SER A 22 17.30 41.70 -9.72
CA SER A 22 17.49 41.63 -8.26
C SER A 22 16.77 40.40 -7.71
N GLY A 23 17.51 39.66 -6.88
CA GLY A 23 17.16 38.33 -6.43
C GLY A 23 15.85 38.23 -5.67
N ASP A 24 15.05 37.26 -6.06
CA ASP A 24 14.51 36.25 -5.16
C ASP A 24 13.96 35.15 -6.06
N ASP A 25 14.78 34.11 -6.23
CA ASP A 25 14.45 32.90 -6.97
C ASP A 25 13.42 32.12 -6.14
N ALA A 26 12.18 32.63 -6.11
CA ALA A 26 11.03 31.93 -5.57
C ALA A 26 10.74 30.75 -6.50
N ARG A 27 11.53 29.69 -6.32
CA ARG A 27 11.21 28.37 -6.84
C ARG A 27 9.86 28.01 -6.27
N ILE A 28 8.82 28.09 -7.09
CA ILE A 28 7.54 27.45 -6.81
C ILE A 28 7.83 25.95 -6.85
N VAL A 29 8.30 25.41 -5.73
CA VAL A 29 8.36 23.98 -5.49
C VAL A 29 6.91 23.56 -5.37
N TYR A 30 6.42 22.81 -6.36
CA TYR A 30 5.13 22.13 -6.26
C TYR A 30 5.25 21.08 -5.14
N VAL A 31 5.00 21.47 -3.89
CA VAL A 31 5.05 20.59 -2.71
C VAL A 31 3.94 19.52 -2.75
N SER A 32 3.00 19.61 -3.69
CA SER A 32 1.87 18.68 -3.82
C SER A 32 2.21 17.35 -4.52
N ASP A 33 3.25 17.29 -5.35
CA ASP A 33 3.57 16.07 -6.12
C ASP A 33 4.34 15.02 -5.29
N ASP A 34 5.16 15.49 -4.34
CA ASP A 34 6.03 14.63 -3.53
C ASP A 34 5.25 13.85 -2.46
N LEU A 35 4.25 14.48 -1.85
CA LEU A 35 3.37 13.84 -0.85
C LEU A 35 2.50 12.74 -1.46
N ASN A 36 2.10 12.86 -2.73
CA ASN A 36 1.26 11.87 -3.40
C ASN A 36 2.05 10.59 -3.76
N ARG A 37 3.33 10.73 -4.13
CA ARG A 37 4.22 9.60 -4.40
C ARG A 37 4.58 8.80 -3.14
N ARG A 38 4.49 9.42 -1.96
CA ARG A 38 4.76 8.75 -0.68
C ARG A 38 3.77 7.64 -0.38
N TYR A 39 2.51 7.80 -0.77
CA TYR A 39 1.43 6.84 -0.47
C TYR A 39 0.99 6.01 -1.67
N THR A 40 1.50 6.34 -2.86
CA THR A 40 1.26 5.57 -4.09
C THR A 40 2.37 4.55 -4.29
N VAL A 41 2.01 3.27 -4.30
CA VAL A 41 2.91 2.14 -4.49
C VAL A 41 2.40 1.22 -5.59
N GLU A 42 3.33 0.70 -6.39
CA GLU A 42 3.09 -0.42 -7.28
C GLU A 42 3.74 -1.69 -6.69
N ILE A 43 2.91 -2.69 -6.38
CA ILE A 43 3.36 -3.90 -5.71
C ILE A 43 4.40 -4.69 -6.54
N SER A 44 4.33 -4.60 -7.87
CA SER A 44 5.34 -5.17 -8.77
C SER A 44 6.74 -4.58 -8.55
N GLU A 45 6.85 -3.28 -8.27
CA GLU A 45 8.13 -2.63 -7.98
C GLU A 45 8.67 -3.03 -6.61
N GLU A 46 7.78 -3.17 -5.62
CA GLU A 46 8.16 -3.57 -4.26
C GLU A 46 8.73 -4.99 -4.21
N GLU A 47 8.23 -5.91 -5.02
CA GLU A 47 8.80 -7.26 -5.12
C GLU A 47 10.25 -7.27 -5.58
N VAL A 48 10.60 -6.42 -6.55
CA VAL A 48 12.00 -6.26 -7.01
C VAL A 48 12.89 -5.73 -5.89
N ARG A 49 12.33 -4.97 -4.95
CA ARG A 49 13.01 -4.41 -3.77
C ARG A 49 12.95 -5.34 -2.55
N GLY A 50 12.58 -6.61 -2.75
CA GLY A 50 12.55 -7.64 -1.70
C GLY A 50 11.27 -7.69 -0.88
N GLY A 51 10.22 -6.98 -1.31
CA GLY A 51 8.85 -7.23 -0.87
C GLY A 51 8.35 -8.60 -1.34
N HIS A 52 7.27 -9.08 -0.73
CA HIS A 52 6.69 -10.37 -1.10
C HIS A 52 5.18 -10.40 -1.24
N THR A 53 4.54 -9.23 -1.29
CA THR A 53 3.08 -9.10 -1.41
C THR A 53 2.53 -9.80 -2.66
N LEU A 54 3.14 -9.60 -3.84
CA LEU A 54 2.62 -10.20 -5.08
C LEU A 54 2.75 -11.72 -5.05
N ARG A 55 3.96 -12.22 -4.76
CA ARG A 55 4.24 -13.66 -4.83
C ARG A 55 3.51 -14.45 -3.75
N GLU A 56 3.19 -13.87 -2.61
CA GLU A 56 2.58 -14.59 -1.48
C GLU A 56 1.10 -14.28 -1.27
N HIS A 57 0.63 -13.09 -1.65
CA HIS A 57 -0.67 -12.58 -1.22
C HIS A 57 -1.54 -12.05 -2.37
N VAL A 58 -1.20 -12.26 -3.64
CA VAL A 58 -2.06 -11.90 -4.78
C VAL A 58 -2.48 -13.14 -5.56
N GLY A 59 -3.78 -13.25 -5.83
CA GLY A 59 -4.36 -14.28 -6.71
C GLY A 59 -4.22 -15.71 -6.19
N LYS A 60 -4.09 -15.93 -4.88
CA LYS A 60 -3.98 -17.28 -4.32
C LYS A 60 -5.31 -18.00 -4.37
N THR A 61 -5.24 -19.27 -4.75
CA THR A 61 -6.37 -20.17 -4.66
C THR A 61 -6.62 -20.56 -3.21
N ASP A 62 -7.85 -20.92 -2.92
CA ASP A 62 -8.30 -21.41 -1.62
C ASP A 62 -7.45 -22.58 -1.12
N ALA A 63 -7.13 -23.53 -2.02
CA ALA A 63 -6.25 -24.65 -1.72
C ALA A 63 -4.82 -24.20 -1.40
N GLN A 64 -4.29 -23.19 -2.10
CA GLN A 64 -2.94 -22.65 -1.83
C GLN A 64 -2.87 -21.98 -0.45
N LEU A 65 -3.89 -21.21 -0.06
CA LEU A 65 -3.95 -20.56 1.25
C LEU A 65 -4.00 -21.58 2.39
N LEU A 66 -4.87 -22.58 2.28
CA LEU A 66 -4.97 -23.66 3.27
C LEU A 66 -3.68 -24.48 3.35
N ALA A 67 -3.12 -24.84 2.19
CA ALA A 67 -1.88 -25.61 2.11
C ALA A 67 -0.71 -24.84 2.73
N ARG A 68 -0.63 -23.51 2.55
CA ARG A 68 0.42 -22.69 3.15
C ARG A 68 0.32 -22.65 4.68
N ILE A 69 -0.89 -22.52 5.23
CA ILE A 69 -1.07 -22.63 6.69
C ILE A 69 -0.63 -24.02 7.18
N GLN A 70 -1.09 -25.09 6.54
CA GLN A 70 -0.73 -26.45 6.93
C GLN A 70 0.78 -26.71 6.83
N ALA A 71 1.42 -26.30 5.72
CA ALA A 71 2.85 -26.45 5.50
C ALA A 71 3.69 -25.63 6.48
N SER A 72 3.17 -24.51 6.98
CA SER A 72 3.85 -23.70 8.00
C SER A 72 3.81 -24.31 9.40
N LYS A 73 2.91 -25.28 9.67
CA LYS A 73 2.80 -25.90 10.99
C LYS A 73 4.03 -26.75 11.27
N ARG A 74 4.80 -26.36 12.28
CA ARG A 74 5.90 -27.13 12.85
C ARG A 74 5.55 -27.53 14.28
N THR A 75 5.45 -28.83 14.50
CA THR A 75 5.20 -29.40 15.83
C THR A 75 6.51 -29.69 16.54
N PHE A 76 6.64 -29.14 17.74
CA PHE A 76 7.68 -29.46 18.72
C PHE A 76 7.03 -30.14 19.93
N PRO A 77 7.79 -30.79 20.83
CA PRO A 77 7.23 -31.65 21.90
C PRO A 77 6.18 -30.99 22.82
N VAL A 78 6.16 -29.66 22.91
CA VAL A 78 5.25 -28.90 23.78
C VAL A 78 4.55 -27.72 23.07
N VAL A 79 4.84 -27.47 21.80
CA VAL A 79 4.31 -26.28 21.08
C VAL A 79 4.25 -26.53 19.57
N THR A 80 3.14 -26.12 18.95
CA THR A 80 3.02 -26.05 17.50
C THR A 80 3.18 -24.59 17.07
N TYR A 81 4.20 -24.31 16.27
CA TYR A 81 4.41 -23.01 15.64
C TYR A 81 3.90 -23.05 14.20
N GLY A 82 3.39 -21.94 13.68
CA GLY A 82 2.96 -21.84 12.28
C GLY A 82 2.19 -20.55 12.03
N LEU A 83 1.94 -20.27 10.75
CA LEU A 83 1.09 -19.17 10.33
C LEU A 83 -0.33 -19.45 10.82
N ARG A 84 -0.90 -18.49 11.57
CA ARG A 84 -2.31 -18.55 11.99
C ARG A 84 -3.27 -18.09 10.90
N ARG A 85 -2.76 -17.32 9.94
CA ARG A 85 -3.52 -16.70 8.87
C ARG A 85 -2.68 -16.57 7.61
N ASP A 86 -3.33 -16.67 6.46
CA ASP A 86 -2.74 -16.40 5.16
C ASP A 86 -3.80 -15.77 4.25
N GLY A 87 -3.61 -14.51 3.90
CA GLY A 87 -4.57 -13.71 3.15
C GLY A 87 -4.17 -13.55 1.69
N SER A 88 -5.14 -13.43 0.79
CA SER A 88 -4.86 -13.04 -0.59
C SER A 88 -5.88 -12.08 -1.18
N PHE A 89 -5.35 -11.06 -1.86
CA PHE A 89 -6.07 -10.15 -2.74
C PHE A 89 -6.55 -10.91 -3.98
N GLU A 90 -7.68 -10.48 -4.54
CA GLU A 90 -8.23 -11.11 -5.74
C GLU A 90 -7.38 -10.86 -6.98
N SER A 91 -6.74 -9.68 -7.06
CA SER A 91 -5.94 -9.26 -8.20
C SER A 91 -4.86 -8.27 -7.78
N ILE A 92 -3.89 -8.02 -8.67
CA ILE A 92 -2.83 -7.05 -8.44
C ILE A 92 -3.37 -5.62 -8.36
N GLU A 93 -4.39 -5.30 -9.15
CA GLU A 93 -5.05 -3.99 -9.15
C GLU A 93 -5.74 -3.74 -7.81
N THR A 94 -6.44 -4.75 -7.29
CA THR A 94 -7.08 -4.69 -5.96
C THR A 94 -6.04 -4.54 -4.85
N ALA A 95 -4.90 -5.23 -4.98
CA ALA A 95 -3.80 -5.11 -4.03
C ALA A 95 -3.22 -3.68 -4.01
N ASN A 96 -2.92 -3.10 -5.18
CA ASN A 96 -2.42 -1.73 -5.31
C ASN A 96 -3.39 -0.72 -4.68
N ASP A 97 -4.68 -0.76 -5.04
CA ASP A 97 -5.69 0.18 -4.52
C ASP A 97 -5.80 0.11 -2.99
N LEU A 98 -5.95 -1.09 -2.43
CA LEU A 98 -6.13 -1.26 -0.99
C LEU A 98 -4.87 -0.95 -0.19
N VAL A 99 -3.69 -1.24 -0.75
CA VAL A 99 -2.41 -0.88 -0.11
C VAL A 99 -2.26 0.63 -0.06
N ASN A 100 -2.50 1.34 -1.17
CA ASN A 100 -2.39 2.80 -1.23
C ASN A 100 -3.35 3.44 -0.23
N ARG A 101 -4.62 3.00 -0.20
CA ARG A 101 -5.60 3.50 0.79
C ARG A 101 -5.19 3.18 2.24
N THR A 102 -4.54 2.05 2.48
CA THR A 102 -4.04 1.69 3.81
C THR A 102 -2.90 2.63 4.23
N LEU A 103 -2.00 2.97 3.32
CA LEU A 103 -0.93 3.95 3.55
C LEU A 103 -1.51 5.34 3.87
N GLU A 104 -2.47 5.81 3.06
CA GLU A 104 -3.12 7.11 3.25
C GLU A 104 -3.85 7.21 4.61
N GLN A 105 -4.57 6.17 5.00
CA GLN A 105 -5.29 6.13 6.28
C GLN A 105 -4.36 6.09 7.51
N ASN A 106 -3.11 5.69 7.32
CA ASN A 106 -2.11 5.56 8.38
C ASN A 106 -0.95 6.55 8.19
N ALA A 107 -1.21 7.70 7.54
CA ALA A 107 -0.19 8.69 7.13
C ALA A 107 0.82 9.03 8.23
N SER A 108 0.36 9.28 9.46
CA SER A 108 1.26 9.62 10.58
C SER A 108 2.27 8.52 10.91
N GLU A 109 1.85 7.25 10.85
CA GLU A 109 2.73 6.12 11.17
C GLU A 109 3.66 5.80 10.00
N VAL A 110 3.16 5.96 8.76
CA VAL A 110 3.98 5.88 7.54
C VAL A 110 5.05 6.97 7.54
N ASP A 111 4.71 8.20 7.89
CA ASP A 111 5.65 9.33 7.96
C ASP A 111 6.75 9.09 9.01
N ASP A 112 6.41 8.51 10.16
CA ASP A 112 7.40 8.18 11.19
C ASP A 112 8.39 7.10 10.70
N VAL A 113 7.91 6.10 9.95
CA VAL A 113 8.79 5.09 9.32
C VAL A 113 9.59 5.69 8.18
N ALA A 114 8.97 6.52 7.33
CA ALA A 114 9.61 7.16 6.19
C ALA A 114 10.76 8.07 6.61
N THR A 115 10.59 8.79 7.73
CA THR A 115 11.58 9.72 8.28
C THR A 115 12.63 9.02 9.18
N GLY A 116 12.50 7.71 9.39
CA GLY A 116 13.42 6.94 10.23
C GLY A 116 13.25 7.18 11.73
N LYS A 117 12.15 7.80 12.17
CA LYS A 117 11.79 7.87 13.60
C LYS A 117 11.38 6.49 14.14
N ARG A 118 10.93 5.61 13.27
CA ARG A 118 10.69 4.19 13.53
C ARG A 118 11.38 3.36 12.45
N ASP A 119 11.99 2.26 12.85
CA ASP A 119 12.63 1.33 11.91
C ASP A 119 11.59 0.56 11.07
N ASP A 120 10.40 0.32 11.63
CA ASP A 120 9.32 -0.41 10.98
C ASP A 120 7.94 -0.06 11.59
N ALA A 121 6.87 -0.54 10.92
CA ALA A 121 5.54 -0.55 11.49
C ALA A 121 4.66 -1.64 10.86
N PHE A 122 3.74 -2.21 11.66
CA PHE A 122 2.64 -3.03 11.15
C PHE A 122 1.33 -2.25 11.17
N ILE A 123 0.98 -1.67 10.03
CA ILE A 123 -0.20 -0.81 9.88
C ILE A 123 -1.40 -1.61 9.38
N LYS A 124 -2.59 -1.15 9.71
CA LYS A 124 -3.83 -1.85 9.39
C LYS A 124 -4.95 -0.88 9.04
N SER A 125 -5.81 -1.31 8.13
CA SER A 125 -7.02 -0.61 7.76
C SER A 125 -8.19 -1.57 7.62
N ARG A 126 -9.39 -1.11 7.99
CA ARG A 126 -10.65 -1.83 7.77
C ARG A 126 -11.47 -1.08 6.74
N PHE A 127 -12.06 -1.84 5.84
CA PHE A 127 -12.89 -1.37 4.74
C PHE A 127 -14.33 -1.85 4.93
N GLY A 128 -15.29 -1.08 4.43
CA GLY A 128 -16.72 -1.43 4.44
C GLY A 128 -17.12 -2.47 3.38
N TYR A 129 -16.14 -3.00 2.65
CA TYR A 129 -16.33 -3.92 1.53
C TYR A 129 -15.26 -5.01 1.53
N ARG A 130 -15.48 -6.05 0.72
CA ARG A 130 -14.59 -7.21 0.64
C ARG A 130 -13.20 -6.81 0.12
N THR A 131 -12.16 -7.21 0.86
CA THR A 131 -10.74 -6.97 0.49
C THR A 131 -10.05 -8.20 -0.06
N GLY A 132 -10.61 -9.38 0.13
CA GLY A 132 -10.08 -10.64 -0.38
C GLY A 132 -10.63 -11.86 0.33
N ARG A 133 -9.77 -12.86 0.52
CA ARG A 133 -10.01 -14.05 1.35
C ARG A 133 -8.79 -14.32 2.21
N GLU A 134 -8.99 -14.99 3.34
CA GLU A 134 -7.90 -15.56 4.13
C GLU A 134 -8.22 -17.00 4.53
N ALA A 135 -7.19 -17.84 4.56
CA ALA A 135 -7.21 -19.02 5.41
C ALA A 135 -6.89 -18.56 6.83
N TYR A 136 -7.58 -19.13 7.81
CA TYR A 136 -7.39 -18.83 9.22
C TYR A 136 -7.50 -20.08 10.08
N THR A 137 -6.67 -20.17 11.12
CA THR A 137 -6.75 -21.21 12.15
C THR A 137 -6.57 -20.62 13.55
N ALA A 138 -7.48 -20.98 14.46
CA ALA A 138 -7.34 -20.73 15.89
C ALA A 138 -6.45 -21.80 16.56
N GLY A 139 -5.23 -21.98 16.04
CA GLY A 139 -4.24 -22.91 16.60
C GLY A 139 -4.39 -24.35 16.12
N GLN A 140 -4.97 -25.21 16.96
CA GLN A 140 -5.07 -26.66 16.68
C GLN A 140 -6.24 -27.04 15.77
N LEU A 141 -7.17 -26.11 15.51
CA LEU A 141 -8.28 -26.35 14.58
C LEU A 141 -7.78 -26.46 13.14
N GLU A 142 -8.51 -27.25 12.34
CA GLU A 142 -8.35 -27.25 10.89
C GLU A 142 -8.54 -25.82 10.36
N PRO A 143 -7.64 -25.32 9.50
CA PRO A 143 -7.82 -24.02 8.91
C PRO A 143 -9.06 -23.99 8.03
N TYR A 144 -9.75 -22.86 8.04
CA TYR A 144 -10.92 -22.62 7.21
C TYR A 144 -10.76 -21.29 6.48
N LEU A 145 -11.55 -21.13 5.41
CA LEU A 145 -11.53 -19.93 4.58
C LEU A 145 -12.58 -18.95 5.05
N ARG A 146 -12.24 -17.66 5.05
CA ARG A 146 -13.20 -16.58 5.29
C ARG A 146 -12.93 -15.38 4.40
N THR A 147 -13.98 -14.66 4.05
CA THR A 147 -13.90 -13.36 3.38
C THR A 147 -13.28 -12.34 4.32
N THR A 148 -12.40 -11.50 3.80
CA THR A 148 -11.74 -10.43 4.56
C THR A 148 -12.32 -9.07 4.24
N TYR A 149 -12.24 -8.17 5.23
CA TYR A 149 -12.69 -6.77 5.14
C TYR A 149 -11.62 -5.79 5.59
N GLY A 150 -10.43 -6.28 5.95
CA GLY A 150 -9.30 -5.44 6.32
C GLY A 150 -8.06 -5.78 5.51
N VAL A 151 -7.05 -4.95 5.66
CA VAL A 151 -5.69 -5.14 5.15
C VAL A 151 -4.72 -4.88 6.28
N GLY A 152 -3.71 -5.73 6.39
CA GLY A 152 -2.55 -5.50 7.23
C GLY A 152 -1.29 -5.46 6.38
N MET A 153 -0.35 -4.61 6.77
CA MET A 153 0.87 -4.38 6.02
C MET A 153 2.03 -4.10 6.95
N TYR A 154 3.18 -4.65 6.61
CA TYR A 154 4.44 -4.39 7.29
C TYR A 154 5.33 -3.53 6.39
N ILE A 155 5.66 -2.35 6.89
CA ILE A 155 6.55 -1.37 6.24
C ILE A 155 7.86 -1.27 7.03
N VAL A 156 8.95 -1.03 6.31
CA VAL A 156 10.30 -0.93 6.90
C VAL A 156 10.97 0.33 6.37
N HIS A 157 11.62 1.08 7.26
CA HIS A 157 12.42 2.24 6.88
C HIS A 157 13.48 1.84 5.87
N ASP A 158 13.57 2.61 4.79
CA ASP A 158 14.52 2.40 3.71
C ASP A 158 14.96 3.75 3.17
N PRO A 159 16.12 4.28 3.62
CA PRO A 159 16.62 5.57 3.15
C PRO A 159 17.07 5.54 1.68
N GLY A 160 17.23 4.35 1.08
CA GLY A 160 17.49 4.20 -0.36
C GLY A 160 16.23 4.25 -1.21
N SER A 161 15.05 4.15 -0.60
CA SER A 161 13.76 4.30 -1.28
C SER A 161 13.41 5.79 -1.41
N PRO A 162 12.92 6.25 -2.58
CA PRO A 162 12.40 7.62 -2.73
C PRO A 162 11.27 7.97 -1.76
N ARG A 163 10.56 6.96 -1.23
CA ARG A 163 9.49 7.12 -0.24
C ARG A 163 10.01 7.17 1.20
N GLY A 164 11.28 6.86 1.45
CA GLY A 164 11.86 6.68 2.78
C GLY A 164 11.50 5.35 3.46
N TYR A 165 10.71 4.50 2.79
CA TYR A 165 10.34 3.17 3.26
C TYR A 165 10.04 2.24 2.08
N ARG A 166 9.95 0.95 2.39
CA ARG A 166 9.48 -0.11 1.48
C ARG A 166 8.43 -0.98 2.15
N ILE A 167 7.59 -1.60 1.34
CA ILE A 167 6.58 -2.57 1.77
C ILE A 167 7.23 -3.95 1.78
N HIS A 168 7.38 -4.53 2.96
CA HIS A 168 7.87 -5.89 3.05
C HIS A 168 6.77 -6.90 2.69
N THR A 169 5.57 -6.70 3.22
CA THR A 169 4.40 -7.54 2.92
C THR A 169 3.10 -6.81 3.20
N ALA A 170 2.06 -7.10 2.41
CA ALA A 170 0.70 -6.67 2.65
C ALA A 170 -0.26 -7.81 2.30
N TYR A 171 -1.34 -7.95 3.06
CA TYR A 171 -2.33 -9.00 2.81
C TYR A 171 -3.69 -8.65 3.39
N PRO A 172 -4.79 -9.13 2.75
CA PRO A 172 -6.11 -9.05 3.34
C PRO A 172 -6.19 -9.86 4.63
N ARG A 173 -6.85 -9.30 5.64
CA ARG A 173 -7.04 -9.99 6.93
C ARG A 173 -8.28 -9.49 7.65
N ASN A 174 -8.84 -10.31 8.53
CA ASN A 174 -9.73 -9.84 9.58
C ASN A 174 -9.00 -9.77 10.93
N ASP A 175 -9.26 -8.69 11.65
CA ASP A 175 -8.93 -8.58 13.07
C ASP A 175 -10.11 -9.09 13.91
N GLY A 176 -9.81 -9.91 14.92
CA GLY A 176 -10.78 -10.68 15.68
C GLY A 176 -10.63 -12.19 15.43
N ASP A 177 -10.60 -12.95 16.51
CA ASP A 177 -10.66 -14.41 16.55
C ASP A 177 -12.12 -14.87 16.73
#